data_AF-A0A0M8WJF8-F1
#
_entry.id   AF-A0A0M8WJF8-F1
#
_cell.length_a   1.000
_cell.length_b   1.000
_cell.length_c   1.000
_cell.angle_alpha   90.00
_cell.angle_beta   90.00
_cell.angle_gamma   90.00
#
_symmetry.space_group_name_H-M   'P 1'
#
loop_
_entity.id
_entity.type
_entity.pdbx_description
1 polymer ?
#
loop_
_entity_poly.entity_id
_entity_poly.type
_entity_poly.pdbx_seq_one_letter_code
_entity_poly.pdbx_strand_id
1 'polypeptide(L)'
;MPRPRTWTRLALAAAATALAAASLTALTATPAAAAARDGVCDSGEFCYFYNSDRAGSISDFAGSVPDYGSTQPSCYDFKSAGAGQGLCVKNNAASVWNRTGGTVRVYYNSGYAGASQDFAAGAKTNLNSTLKNNNASHQFNPGTTGRFWLPFPCGETWEASTRSNHSPANAVDLNHYPEDNGYKVYSSAPGTVSKVANLGSTSYGRYIVIDHAGGWQTLYAHLSSQDVSVGQSVSEKTMIGRVGNTGGSTGPHLHYEQKLNGSVQRVTFRDGNPTYWGTRNLARSTNCP
;
A
#
# COMPACT_ATOMS: atom_id res chain seq x y z
N MET A 1 -6.06 -30.99 -99.79
CA MET A 1 -7.25 -31.88 -99.82
C MET A 1 -7.08 -32.96 -98.74
N PRO A 2 -8.16 -33.47 -98.12
CA PRO A 2 -8.72 -33.13 -96.79
C PRO A 2 -8.46 -34.28 -95.77
N ARG A 3 -8.84 -34.31 -94.47
CA ARG A 3 -9.59 -33.50 -93.48
C ARG A 3 -9.24 -34.10 -92.07
N PRO A 4 -9.60 -33.44 -90.95
CA PRO A 4 -9.01 -33.63 -89.60
C PRO A 4 -9.83 -34.56 -88.67
N ARG A 5 -9.23 -34.96 -87.53
CA ARG A 5 -9.95 -35.43 -86.32
C ARG A 5 -9.26 -35.00 -85.01
N THR A 6 -9.71 -33.85 -84.56
CA THR A 6 -10.28 -33.52 -83.24
C THR A 6 -9.84 -34.07 -81.86
N TRP A 7 -9.47 -33.10 -80.99
CA TRP A 7 -9.75 -32.88 -79.54
C TRP A 7 -8.96 -33.76 -78.55
N THR A 8 -8.44 -33.30 -77.39
CA THR A 8 -8.96 -32.35 -76.40
C THR A 8 -7.81 -31.81 -75.51
N ARG A 9 -7.92 -30.57 -75.01
CA ARG A 9 -6.98 -29.92 -74.08
C ARG A 9 -7.18 -30.42 -72.65
N LEU A 10 -6.09 -30.58 -71.88
CA LEU A 10 -6.11 -30.40 -70.43
C LEU A 10 -4.85 -29.63 -69.99
N ALA A 11 -5.07 -28.52 -69.29
CA ALA A 11 -4.05 -27.68 -68.69
C ALA A 11 -3.62 -28.28 -67.34
N LEU A 12 -2.31 -28.35 -67.10
CA LEU A 12 -1.78 -28.63 -65.76
C LEU A 12 -1.75 -27.33 -64.94
N ALA A 13 -2.38 -27.38 -63.78
CA ALA A 13 -2.35 -26.33 -62.76
C ALA A 13 -1.00 -26.31 -62.03
N ALA A 14 -0.44 -25.10 -61.86
CA ALA A 14 0.71 -24.85 -61.03
C ALA A 14 0.30 -24.85 -59.55
N ALA A 15 0.89 -25.74 -58.75
CA ALA A 15 0.72 -25.78 -57.30
C ALA A 15 1.65 -24.76 -56.64
N ALA A 16 1.08 -23.72 -56.05
CA ALA A 16 1.78 -22.76 -55.22
C ALA A 16 2.01 -23.34 -53.81
N THR A 17 3.27 -23.57 -53.44
CA THR A 17 3.67 -23.91 -52.07
C THR A 17 3.81 -22.64 -51.24
N ALA A 18 2.80 -22.34 -50.41
CA ALA A 18 2.88 -21.31 -49.38
C ALA A 18 3.54 -21.90 -48.11
N LEU A 19 4.76 -21.48 -47.81
CA LEU A 19 5.40 -21.72 -46.51
C LEU A 19 4.82 -20.75 -45.48
N ALA A 20 3.92 -21.24 -44.62
CA ALA A 20 3.49 -20.52 -43.44
C ALA A 20 4.57 -20.67 -42.35
N ALA A 21 5.36 -19.61 -42.14
CA ALA A 21 6.23 -19.50 -40.97
C ALA A 21 5.36 -19.25 -39.72
N ALA A 22 5.19 -20.27 -38.89
CA ALA A 22 4.60 -20.12 -37.57
C ALA A 22 5.60 -19.40 -36.66
N SER A 23 5.45 -18.08 -36.54
CA SER A 23 6.15 -17.28 -35.54
C SER A 23 5.58 -17.63 -34.15
N LEU A 24 6.36 -18.39 -33.36
CA LEU A 24 6.13 -18.51 -31.93
C LEU A 24 6.39 -17.15 -31.29
N THR A 25 5.34 -16.35 -31.12
CA THR A 25 5.36 -15.22 -30.19
C THR A 25 5.33 -15.80 -28.77
N ALA A 26 6.50 -15.86 -28.15
CA ALA A 26 6.59 -16.02 -26.71
C ALA A 26 5.94 -14.78 -26.06
N LEU A 27 4.68 -14.93 -25.63
CA LEU A 27 4.04 -13.99 -24.74
C LEU A 27 4.82 -14.01 -23.43
N THR A 28 5.65 -12.99 -23.22
CA THR A 28 6.19 -12.67 -21.90
C THR A 28 5.02 -12.33 -21.00
N ALA A 29 4.62 -13.26 -20.14
CA ALA A 29 3.66 -13.00 -19.09
C ALA A 29 4.14 -11.83 -18.22
N THR A 30 3.29 -10.81 -18.07
CA THR A 30 3.50 -9.72 -17.11
C THR A 30 3.37 -10.28 -15.68
N PRO A 31 4.28 -9.97 -14.74
CA PRO A 31 4.14 -10.45 -13.37
C PRO A 31 3.19 -9.53 -12.60
N ALA A 32 1.88 -9.70 -12.81
CA ALA A 32 0.80 -9.18 -11.96
C ALA A 32 -0.60 -9.71 -12.37
N ALA A 33 -0.68 -10.77 -13.18
CA ALA A 33 -1.95 -11.41 -13.47
C ALA A 33 -2.45 -12.06 -12.18
N ALA A 34 -3.62 -11.60 -11.72
CA ALA A 34 -4.51 -12.21 -10.73
C ALA A 34 -4.01 -13.55 -10.17
N ALA A 35 -3.76 -13.62 -8.86
CA ALA A 35 -4.00 -14.91 -8.21
C ALA A 35 -5.40 -15.35 -8.66
N ALA A 36 -5.47 -16.55 -9.25
CA ALA A 36 -6.71 -17.02 -9.84
C ALA A 36 -7.71 -17.07 -8.71
N ARG A 37 -8.79 -16.28 -8.81
CA ARG A 37 -9.91 -16.33 -7.84
C ARG A 37 -10.55 -17.71 -7.89
N ASP A 38 -9.92 -18.66 -7.20
CA ASP A 38 -10.13 -20.09 -7.32
C ASP A 38 -10.82 -20.67 -6.08
N GLY A 39 -11.02 -19.85 -5.05
CA GLY A 39 -11.67 -20.26 -3.81
C GLY A 39 -10.74 -20.99 -2.85
N VAL A 40 -9.43 -20.95 -3.07
CA VAL A 40 -8.41 -21.35 -2.11
C VAL A 40 -7.85 -20.09 -1.47
N CYS A 41 -7.55 -20.14 -0.17
CA CYS A 41 -6.96 -19.00 0.52
C CYS A 41 -5.45 -19.19 0.62
N ASP A 42 -4.69 -18.72 -0.37
CA ASP A 42 -3.25 -18.91 -0.51
C ASP A 42 -2.41 -17.84 0.20
N SER A 43 -1.10 -18.10 0.27
CA SER A 43 -0.15 -17.12 0.81
C SER A 43 -0.12 -15.86 -0.06
N GLY A 44 -0.25 -14.69 0.55
CA GLY A 44 -0.31 -13.42 -0.18
C GLY A 44 -1.72 -12.89 -0.43
N GLU A 45 -2.76 -13.63 -0.03
CA GLU A 45 -4.15 -13.28 -0.32
C GLU A 45 -4.93 -12.77 0.90
N PHE A 46 -6.00 -12.03 0.60
CA PHE A 46 -7.03 -11.69 1.56
C PHE A 46 -8.31 -12.43 1.21
N CYS A 47 -8.79 -13.26 2.13
CA CYS A 47 -9.85 -14.20 1.85
C CYS A 47 -11.09 -13.87 2.67
N TYR A 48 -12.22 -13.82 2.00
CA TYR A 48 -13.54 -13.72 2.60
C TYR A 48 -14.19 -15.09 2.70
N PHE A 49 -14.96 -15.28 3.76
CA PHE A 49 -15.79 -16.44 4.00
C PHE A 49 -17.24 -16.00 4.16
N TYR A 50 -18.14 -16.73 3.53
CA TYR A 50 -19.58 -16.45 3.57
C TYR A 50 -20.14 -16.48 5.00
N ASN A 51 -19.69 -17.44 5.83
CA ASN A 51 -20.11 -17.57 7.22
C ASN A 51 -19.03 -17.10 8.20
N SER A 52 -19.43 -16.97 9.46
CA SER A 52 -18.51 -16.71 10.56
C SER A 52 -17.52 -17.86 10.77
N ASP A 53 -16.44 -17.57 11.48
CA ASP A 53 -15.40 -18.52 11.89
C ASP A 53 -14.75 -19.26 10.71
N ARG A 54 -14.65 -18.57 9.57
CA ARG A 54 -14.07 -19.04 8.31
C ARG A 54 -14.79 -20.25 7.72
N ALA A 55 -16.12 -20.30 7.85
CA ALA A 55 -16.97 -21.34 7.28
C ALA A 55 -17.65 -20.88 5.98
N GLY A 56 -18.18 -21.84 5.21
CA GLY A 56 -18.87 -21.58 3.95
C GLY A 56 -17.92 -21.41 2.77
N SER A 57 -18.46 -20.87 1.68
CA SER A 57 -17.70 -20.63 0.45
C SER A 57 -16.70 -19.48 0.62
N ILE A 58 -15.61 -19.55 -0.12
CA ILE A 58 -14.43 -18.67 -0.03
C ILE A 58 -14.36 -17.78 -1.28
N SER A 59 -13.98 -16.53 -1.07
CA SER A 59 -13.48 -15.66 -2.12
C SER A 59 -12.14 -15.09 -1.71
N ASP A 60 -11.12 -15.31 -2.53
CA ASP A 60 -9.76 -14.83 -2.36
C ASP A 60 -9.47 -13.62 -3.27
N PHE A 61 -8.46 -12.85 -2.87
CA PHE A 61 -8.05 -11.60 -3.51
C PHE A 61 -6.55 -11.38 -3.30
N ALA A 62 -5.83 -10.97 -4.34
CA ALA A 62 -4.40 -10.63 -4.27
C ALA A 62 -4.12 -9.11 -4.31
N GLY A 63 -5.15 -8.27 -4.22
CA GLY A 63 -5.00 -6.82 -4.27
C GLY A 63 -6.29 -6.09 -3.93
N SER A 64 -6.19 -4.77 -3.78
CA SER A 64 -7.31 -3.91 -3.39
C SER A 64 -8.45 -3.95 -4.41
N VAL A 65 -9.69 -4.00 -3.91
CA VAL A 65 -10.90 -3.95 -4.74
C VAL A 65 -11.78 -2.79 -4.27
N PRO A 66 -11.97 -1.73 -5.09
CA PRO A 66 -12.74 -0.55 -4.72
C PRO A 66 -14.25 -0.78 -4.78
N ASP A 67 -14.75 -1.77 -5.51
CA ASP A 67 -16.15 -2.19 -5.47
C ASP A 67 -16.26 -3.67 -5.83
N TYR A 68 -16.94 -4.44 -4.99
CA TYR A 68 -17.23 -5.85 -5.26
C TYR A 68 -18.31 -6.07 -6.34
N GLY A 69 -19.06 -5.05 -6.73
CA GLY A 69 -20.25 -5.21 -7.55
C GLY A 69 -21.39 -5.88 -6.77
N SER A 70 -22.62 -5.62 -7.19
CA SER A 70 -23.83 -6.09 -6.47
C SER A 70 -24.59 -7.19 -7.20
N THR A 71 -24.30 -7.45 -8.48
CA THR A 71 -25.07 -8.38 -9.30
C THR A 71 -24.19 -9.23 -10.20
N GLN A 72 -24.58 -10.48 -10.40
CA GLN A 72 -23.99 -11.36 -11.40
C GLN A 72 -24.33 -10.87 -12.83
N PRO A 73 -23.47 -11.14 -13.84
CA PRO A 73 -22.22 -11.90 -13.76
C PRO A 73 -20.99 -11.06 -13.37
N SER A 74 -21.17 -9.77 -13.04
CA SER A 74 -20.07 -8.81 -12.91
C SER A 74 -19.54 -8.63 -11.49
N CYS A 75 -20.26 -9.11 -10.47
CA CYS A 75 -19.79 -9.03 -9.10
C CYS A 75 -18.67 -10.04 -8.81
N TYR A 76 -17.83 -9.69 -7.84
CA TYR A 76 -16.94 -10.65 -7.20
C TYR A 76 -17.77 -11.57 -6.32
N ASP A 77 -17.66 -12.86 -6.58
CA ASP A 77 -18.50 -13.94 -6.06
C ASP A 77 -17.72 -14.93 -5.20
N PHE A 78 -18.37 -15.63 -4.28
CA PHE A 78 -17.73 -16.74 -3.57
C PHE A 78 -17.53 -17.95 -4.52
N LYS A 79 -16.29 -18.46 -4.59
CA LYS A 79 -15.83 -19.39 -5.62
C LYS A 79 -15.85 -20.85 -5.17
N SER A 80 -15.39 -21.12 -3.95
CA SER A 80 -15.24 -22.49 -3.46
C SER A 80 -16.59 -23.18 -3.26
N ALA A 81 -16.58 -24.51 -3.19
CA ALA A 81 -17.78 -25.24 -2.78
C ALA A 81 -18.21 -24.85 -1.36
N GLY A 82 -19.52 -24.80 -1.11
CA GLY A 82 -20.10 -24.57 0.21
C GLY A 82 -21.23 -23.52 0.23
N ALA A 83 -21.74 -23.23 1.42
CA ALA A 83 -22.78 -22.22 1.61
C ALA A 83 -22.31 -20.85 1.08
N GLY A 84 -23.15 -20.22 0.24
CA GLY A 84 -22.86 -18.92 -0.36
C GLY A 84 -22.12 -18.96 -1.69
N GLN A 85 -21.77 -20.14 -2.22
CA GLN A 85 -21.13 -20.27 -3.53
C GLN A 85 -21.94 -19.55 -4.63
N GLY A 86 -21.25 -18.76 -5.45
CA GLY A 86 -21.84 -17.97 -6.54
C GLY A 86 -22.57 -16.69 -6.11
N LEU A 87 -22.76 -16.44 -4.80
CA LEU A 87 -23.29 -15.17 -4.33
C LEU A 87 -22.20 -14.09 -4.38
N CYS A 88 -22.60 -12.86 -4.64
CA CYS A 88 -21.69 -11.71 -4.60
C CYS A 88 -21.13 -11.52 -3.17
N VAL A 89 -19.84 -11.23 -3.06
CA VAL A 89 -19.14 -10.94 -1.79
C VAL A 89 -19.70 -9.69 -1.11
N LYS A 90 -20.19 -8.73 -1.90
CA LYS A 90 -20.83 -7.51 -1.39
C LYS A 90 -21.99 -7.86 -0.48
N ASN A 91 -21.95 -7.32 0.74
CA ASN A 91 -22.98 -7.50 1.77
C ASN A 91 -23.27 -8.96 2.16
N ASN A 92 -22.35 -9.89 1.91
CA ASN A 92 -22.56 -11.30 2.21
C ASN A 92 -21.38 -11.96 2.93
N ALA A 93 -20.28 -11.24 3.16
CA ALA A 93 -19.15 -11.82 3.87
C ALA A 93 -19.29 -11.65 5.38
N ALA A 94 -18.92 -12.68 6.13
CA ALA A 94 -19.04 -12.68 7.58
C ALA A 94 -17.71 -12.82 8.32
N SER A 95 -16.69 -13.39 7.70
CA SER A 95 -15.36 -13.51 8.29
C SER A 95 -14.25 -13.47 7.25
N VAL A 96 -13.03 -13.27 7.73
CA VAL A 96 -11.85 -13.10 6.87
C VAL A 96 -10.64 -13.87 7.36
N TRP A 97 -9.73 -14.13 6.45
CA TRP A 97 -8.36 -14.51 6.75
C TRP A 97 -7.40 -13.65 5.92
N ASN A 98 -6.58 -12.85 6.60
CA ASN A 98 -5.51 -12.10 5.97
C ASN A 98 -4.23 -12.96 5.90
N ARG A 99 -3.94 -13.54 4.74
CA ARG A 99 -2.69 -14.26 4.45
C ARG A 99 -1.66 -13.38 3.73
N THR A 100 -1.92 -12.09 3.61
CA THR A 100 -0.97 -11.13 3.07
C THR A 100 0.12 -10.79 4.09
N GLY A 101 1.23 -10.21 3.63
CA GLY A 101 2.24 -9.62 4.51
C GLY A 101 1.85 -8.24 5.08
N GLY A 102 0.64 -7.77 4.76
CA GLY A 102 0.19 -6.40 4.97
C GLY A 102 -1.04 -6.28 5.87
N THR A 103 -1.40 -5.06 6.25
CA THR A 103 -2.73 -4.79 6.81
C THR A 103 -3.71 -4.69 5.65
N VAL A 104 -4.87 -5.33 5.75
CA VAL A 104 -5.99 -5.14 4.82
C VAL A 104 -7.13 -4.48 5.59
N ARG A 105 -7.71 -3.41 5.01
CA ARG A 105 -8.88 -2.73 5.58
C ARG A 105 -10.10 -3.07 4.77
N VAL A 106 -11.16 -3.50 5.45
CA VAL A 106 -12.48 -3.72 4.86
C VAL A 106 -13.37 -2.53 5.17
N TYR A 107 -14.14 -2.10 4.17
CA TYR A 107 -15.00 -0.93 4.23
C TYR A 107 -16.46 -1.28 4.01
N TYR A 108 -17.33 -0.53 4.66
CA TYR A 108 -18.78 -0.63 4.53
C TYR A 108 -19.25 -0.19 3.13
N ASN A 109 -18.67 0.87 2.58
CA ASN A 109 -19.04 1.40 1.26
C ASN A 109 -18.01 1.03 0.18
N SER A 110 -18.46 1.07 -1.08
CA SER A 110 -17.56 1.11 -2.23
C SER A 110 -16.63 2.34 -2.16
N GLY A 111 -15.52 2.32 -2.89
CA GLY A 111 -14.56 3.41 -2.98
C GLY A 111 -13.72 3.60 -1.71
N TYR A 112 -13.54 2.57 -0.89
CA TYR A 112 -12.78 2.63 0.37
C TYR A 112 -13.34 3.65 1.37
N ALA A 113 -14.67 3.67 1.53
CA ALA A 113 -15.38 4.69 2.32
C ALA A 113 -16.25 4.10 3.43
N GLY A 114 -16.69 4.97 4.35
CA GLY A 114 -17.57 4.63 5.46
C GLY A 114 -16.86 3.94 6.62
N ALA A 115 -17.64 3.27 7.47
CA ALA A 115 -17.11 2.47 8.58
C ALA A 115 -16.14 1.42 8.04
N SER A 116 -15.09 1.12 8.82
CA SER A 116 -14.04 0.20 8.39
C SER A 116 -13.45 -0.59 9.53
N GLN A 117 -12.78 -1.69 9.20
CA GLN A 117 -12.08 -2.56 10.13
C GLN A 117 -10.75 -2.99 9.51
N ASP A 118 -9.68 -2.88 10.30
CA ASP A 118 -8.35 -3.33 9.92
C ASP A 118 -8.12 -4.78 10.34
N PHE A 119 -7.45 -5.51 9.46
CA PHE A 119 -6.99 -6.87 9.69
C PHE A 119 -5.49 -6.89 9.48
N ALA A 120 -4.72 -7.07 10.56
CA ALA A 120 -3.27 -7.22 10.49
C ALA A 120 -2.88 -8.49 9.70
N ALA A 121 -1.63 -8.55 9.25
CA ALA A 121 -1.08 -9.74 8.61
C ALA A 121 -1.31 -10.99 9.49
N GLY A 122 -1.78 -12.08 8.89
CA GLY A 122 -2.09 -13.33 9.60
C GLY A 122 -3.43 -13.36 10.34
N ALA A 123 -4.17 -12.24 10.42
CA ALA A 123 -5.41 -12.17 11.18
C ALA A 123 -6.48 -13.15 10.65
N LYS A 124 -7.13 -13.86 11.57
CA LYS A 124 -8.21 -14.83 11.31
C LYS A 124 -9.39 -14.49 12.20
N THR A 125 -10.38 -13.74 11.70
CA THR A 125 -11.42 -13.19 12.57
C THR A 125 -12.73 -12.92 11.84
N ASN A 126 -13.79 -12.76 12.61
CA ASN A 126 -15.09 -12.31 12.11
C ASN A 126 -15.03 -10.81 11.78
N LEU A 127 -15.79 -10.41 10.76
CA LEU A 127 -16.12 -9.00 10.59
C LEU A 127 -16.94 -8.55 11.80
N ASN A 128 -16.72 -7.32 12.26
CA ASN A 128 -17.51 -6.74 13.35
C ASN A 128 -18.98 -6.59 12.94
N SER A 129 -19.85 -6.27 13.90
CA SER A 129 -21.30 -6.16 13.66
C SER A 129 -21.68 -5.11 12.62
N THR A 130 -20.84 -4.10 12.39
CA THR A 130 -21.06 -3.08 11.35
C THR A 130 -20.77 -3.60 9.95
N LEU A 131 -19.75 -4.44 9.79
CA LEU A 131 -19.27 -4.87 8.47
C LEU A 131 -19.73 -6.26 8.06
N LYS A 132 -20.06 -7.14 9.02
CA LYS A 132 -20.59 -8.47 8.73
C LYS A 132 -21.86 -8.31 7.88
N ASN A 133 -21.85 -8.92 6.71
CA ASN A 133 -22.90 -8.84 5.70
C ASN A 133 -23.20 -7.41 5.21
N ASN A 134 -22.25 -6.48 5.34
CA ASN A 134 -22.39 -5.09 4.89
C ASN A 134 -21.08 -4.55 4.26
N ASN A 135 -20.17 -5.42 3.86
CA ASN A 135 -18.88 -5.06 3.26
C ASN A 135 -19.02 -4.77 1.76
N ALA A 136 -18.34 -3.73 1.25
CA ALA A 136 -18.44 -3.34 -0.16
C ALA A 136 -17.10 -3.08 -0.87
N SER A 137 -16.02 -2.87 -0.13
CA SER A 137 -14.66 -2.75 -0.69
C SER A 137 -13.58 -3.13 0.33
N HIS A 138 -12.36 -3.39 -0.15
CA HIS A 138 -11.20 -3.56 0.71
C HIS A 138 -9.94 -3.01 0.09
N GLN A 139 -9.06 -2.50 0.94
CA GLN A 139 -7.78 -1.93 0.53
C GLN A 139 -6.64 -2.70 1.19
N PHE A 140 -5.74 -3.22 0.37
CA PHE A 140 -4.45 -3.73 0.80
C PHE A 140 -3.57 -2.55 1.16
N ASN A 141 -2.88 -2.65 2.29
CA ASN A 141 -1.95 -1.65 2.77
C ASN A 141 -2.52 -0.23 2.64
N PRO A 142 -3.72 0.04 3.21
CA PRO A 142 -4.38 1.33 3.05
C PRO A 142 -3.39 2.41 3.46
N GLY A 143 -2.93 3.16 2.45
CA GLY A 143 -1.92 4.20 2.59
C GLY A 143 -2.33 5.28 3.59
N THR A 144 -1.36 6.08 3.95
CA THR A 144 -1.30 6.99 5.10
C THR A 144 -2.29 8.14 5.18
N THR A 145 -3.30 8.25 4.31
CA THR A 145 -4.12 9.48 4.22
C THR A 145 -4.68 9.88 5.58
N GLY A 146 -4.10 10.96 6.12
CA GLY A 146 -4.48 11.54 7.38
C GLY A 146 -4.24 10.65 8.61
N ARG A 147 -3.21 9.79 8.65
CA ARG A 147 -2.87 9.06 9.89
C ARG A 147 -1.91 9.83 10.79
N PHE A 148 -0.92 10.48 10.18
CA PHE A 148 0.21 11.09 10.85
C PHE A 148 0.10 12.62 10.85
N TRP A 149 0.43 13.22 11.99
CA TRP A 149 0.60 14.66 12.13
C TRP A 149 2.00 15.08 11.67
N LEU A 150 2.12 16.34 11.27
CA LEU A 150 3.41 16.94 10.97
C LEU A 150 4.30 16.88 12.23
N PRO A 151 5.58 16.48 12.12
CA PRO A 151 6.42 16.15 13.26
C PRO A 151 7.12 17.36 13.89
N PHE A 152 6.56 18.55 13.75
CA PHE A 152 7.13 19.82 14.23
C PHE A 152 6.13 20.61 15.07
N PRO A 153 6.53 21.70 15.76
CA PRO A 153 5.63 22.44 16.64
C PRO A 153 4.39 22.96 15.93
N CYS A 154 3.30 23.13 16.68
CA CYS A 154 2.10 23.74 16.15
C CYS A 154 2.31 25.23 15.86
N GLY A 155 1.64 25.74 14.83
CA GLY A 155 1.77 27.11 14.34
C GLY A 155 2.94 27.30 13.38
N GLU A 156 3.82 26.30 13.26
CA GLU A 156 4.97 26.36 12.38
C GLU A 156 4.64 25.95 10.96
N THR A 157 5.41 26.49 10.02
CA THR A 157 5.40 26.10 8.61
C THR A 157 6.81 25.70 8.21
N TRP A 158 6.96 24.45 7.75
CA TRP A 158 8.25 23.92 7.32
C TRP A 158 8.17 23.60 5.82
N GLU A 159 9.27 23.79 5.11
CA GLU A 159 9.42 23.35 3.74
C GLU A 159 9.61 21.82 3.72
N ALA A 160 8.75 21.13 2.98
CA ALA A 160 8.84 19.70 2.75
C ALA A 160 9.36 19.42 1.34
N SER A 161 10.49 18.71 1.27
CA SER A 161 11.23 18.47 0.03
C SER A 161 11.34 16.98 -0.27
N THR A 162 11.02 16.60 -1.51
CA THR A 162 11.22 15.22 -2.01
C THR A 162 11.92 15.26 -3.37
N ARG A 163 12.74 14.23 -3.69
CA ARG A 163 13.54 14.17 -4.91
C ARG A 163 13.74 12.73 -5.39
N SER A 164 13.84 12.51 -6.70
CA SER A 164 13.86 11.16 -7.30
C SER A 164 15.04 10.28 -6.84
N ASN A 165 16.15 10.90 -6.45
CA ASN A 165 17.33 10.25 -5.89
C ASN A 165 17.38 10.28 -4.35
N HIS A 166 16.25 10.58 -3.69
CA HIS A 166 16.18 10.50 -2.23
C HIS A 166 16.35 9.05 -1.78
N SER A 167 17.03 8.82 -0.65
CA SER A 167 17.27 7.47 -0.13
C SER A 167 16.73 7.37 1.29
N PRO A 168 15.62 6.65 1.51
CA PRO A 168 14.78 5.97 0.52
C PRO A 168 13.91 6.94 -0.32
N ALA A 169 13.51 6.53 -1.53
CA ALA A 169 12.86 7.40 -2.52
C ALA A 169 11.55 8.05 -2.05
N ASN A 170 10.86 7.43 -1.10
CA ASN A 170 9.58 7.90 -0.59
C ASN A 170 9.68 8.73 0.69
N ALA A 171 10.88 8.96 1.23
CA ALA A 171 11.10 9.83 2.38
C ALA A 171 10.90 11.31 2.04
N VAL A 172 10.78 12.14 3.07
CA VAL A 172 10.73 13.60 2.96
C VAL A 172 11.78 14.24 3.85
N ASP A 173 12.44 15.27 3.34
CA ASP A 173 13.28 16.16 4.15
C ASP A 173 12.43 17.38 4.54
N LEU A 174 12.44 17.73 5.82
CA LEU A 174 11.68 18.86 6.37
C LEU A 174 12.67 19.91 6.89
N ASN A 175 12.52 21.14 6.40
CA ASN A 175 13.35 22.29 6.73
C ASN A 175 12.52 23.43 7.33
N HIS A 176 13.03 24.03 8.39
CA HIS A 176 12.55 25.23 9.04
C HIS A 176 13.54 26.37 8.77
N TYR A 177 13.07 27.42 8.10
CA TYR A 177 13.88 28.59 7.80
C TYR A 177 13.57 29.76 8.74
N PRO A 178 14.57 30.59 9.08
CA PRO A 178 15.94 30.59 8.56
C PRO A 178 16.90 29.63 9.27
N GLU A 179 16.49 29.01 10.39
CA GLU A 179 17.33 28.11 11.18
C GLU A 179 16.62 26.79 11.48
N ASP A 180 17.30 25.70 11.19
CA ASP A 180 16.82 24.33 11.40
C ASP A 180 17.36 23.71 12.69
N ASN A 181 18.63 23.94 12.98
CA ASN A 181 19.36 23.19 14.01
C ASN A 181 18.76 23.43 15.40
N GLY A 182 18.50 22.37 16.15
CA GLY A 182 17.95 22.43 17.50
C GLY A 182 16.42 22.60 17.57
N TYR A 183 15.72 22.76 16.44
CA TYR A 183 14.25 22.81 16.41
C TYR A 183 13.63 21.52 16.94
N LYS A 184 12.51 21.66 17.65
CA LYS A 184 11.85 20.52 18.30
C LYS A 184 11.22 19.59 17.27
N VAL A 185 11.36 18.29 17.50
CA VAL A 185 10.70 17.23 16.72
C VAL A 185 9.72 16.50 17.63
N TYR A 186 8.53 16.22 17.12
CA TYR A 186 7.44 15.55 17.81
C TYR A 186 7.10 14.23 17.13
N SER A 187 6.60 13.26 17.90
CA SER A 187 6.02 12.06 17.30
C SER A 187 4.83 12.43 16.42
N SER A 188 4.66 11.74 15.30
CA SER A 188 3.59 12.01 14.34
C SER A 188 2.28 11.30 14.70
N ALA A 189 2.33 10.32 15.59
CA ALA A 189 1.16 9.56 16.06
C ALA A 189 1.46 8.87 17.40
N PRO A 190 0.44 8.43 18.15
CA PRO A 190 0.63 7.56 19.30
C PRO A 190 1.37 6.26 18.93
N GLY A 191 2.24 5.80 19.81
CA GLY A 191 3.04 4.61 19.56
C GLY A 191 4.01 4.28 20.69
N THR A 192 4.89 3.33 20.42
CA THR A 192 5.97 2.91 21.32
C THR A 192 7.30 3.08 20.60
N VAL A 193 8.26 3.73 21.24
CA VAL A 193 9.62 3.91 20.69
C VAL A 193 10.27 2.53 20.56
N SER A 194 10.54 2.10 19.33
CA SER A 194 11.14 0.79 19.04
C SER A 194 12.64 0.88 18.81
N LYS A 195 13.15 2.07 18.47
CA LYS A 195 14.60 2.27 18.28
C LYS A 195 15.04 3.69 18.64
N VAL A 196 16.17 3.77 19.32
CA VAL A 196 16.97 4.99 19.51
C VAL A 196 18.40 4.60 19.22
N ALA A 197 18.99 5.16 18.15
CA ALA A 197 20.31 4.74 17.68
C ALA A 197 21.13 5.89 17.09
N ASN A 198 22.45 5.68 17.01
CA ASN A 198 23.39 6.64 16.45
C ASN A 198 24.38 5.92 15.53
N LEU A 199 24.38 6.28 14.24
CA LEU A 199 25.29 5.73 13.21
C LEU A 199 26.50 6.64 12.94
N GLY A 200 26.76 7.62 13.80
CA GLY A 200 27.86 8.56 13.68
C GLY A 200 27.71 9.48 12.48
N SER A 201 28.76 9.57 11.65
CA SER A 201 28.88 10.50 10.53
C SER A 201 28.35 9.94 9.20
N THR A 202 27.58 8.85 9.23
CA THR A 202 27.07 8.17 8.03
C THR A 202 25.57 7.90 8.13
N SER A 203 24.92 7.67 6.98
CA SER A 203 23.51 7.29 6.89
C SER A 203 22.62 8.23 7.75
N TYR A 204 21.71 7.68 8.55
CA TYR A 204 20.75 8.44 9.36
C TYR A 204 21.35 9.27 10.52
N GLY A 205 22.61 9.05 10.89
CA GLY A 205 23.18 9.68 12.09
C GLY A 205 22.44 9.25 13.36
N ARG A 206 22.03 10.22 14.19
CA ARG A 206 21.12 9.97 15.31
C ARG A 206 19.69 9.91 14.81
N TYR A 207 19.00 8.81 15.13
CA TYR A 207 17.64 8.61 14.67
C TYR A 207 16.75 7.84 15.67
N ILE A 208 15.46 8.05 15.54
CA ILE A 208 14.42 7.41 16.35
C ILE A 208 13.47 6.66 15.42
N VAL A 209 13.03 5.48 15.84
CA VAL A 209 11.92 4.74 15.21
C VAL A 209 10.81 4.53 16.22
N ILE A 210 9.57 4.78 15.80
CA ILE A 210 8.37 4.62 16.63
C ILE A 210 7.44 3.64 15.93
N ASP A 211 7.04 2.60 16.65
CA ASP A 211 6.04 1.64 16.21
C ASP A 211 4.65 2.16 16.55
N HIS A 212 3.76 2.11 15.56
CA HIS A 212 2.37 2.52 15.68
C HIS A 212 1.45 1.33 15.40
N ALA A 213 0.18 1.44 15.78
CA ALA A 213 -0.81 0.38 15.50
C ALA A 213 -0.87 0.03 14.00
N GLY A 214 -1.31 -1.19 13.65
CA GLY A 214 -1.56 -1.59 12.27
C GLY A 214 -0.31 -1.80 11.41
N GLY A 215 0.84 -2.08 12.02
CA GLY A 215 2.10 -2.41 11.33
C GLY A 215 2.87 -1.20 10.81
N TRP A 216 2.53 0.00 11.27
CA TRP A 216 3.17 1.23 10.83
C TRP A 216 4.36 1.61 11.71
N GLN A 217 5.34 2.26 11.10
CA GLN A 217 6.46 2.88 11.81
C GLN A 217 6.73 4.27 11.25
N THR A 218 7.27 5.16 12.08
CA THR A 218 7.88 6.42 11.64
C THR A 218 9.36 6.43 12.00
N LEU A 219 10.17 7.07 11.15
CA LEU A 219 11.60 7.26 11.38
C LEU A 219 11.92 8.75 11.32
N TYR A 220 12.74 9.20 12.27
CA TYR A 220 13.19 10.58 12.43
C TYR A 220 14.71 10.58 12.48
N ALA A 221 15.40 11.16 11.50
CA ALA A 221 16.86 11.08 11.36
C ALA A 221 17.55 12.45 11.34
N HIS A 222 18.88 12.41 11.31
CA HIS A 222 19.78 13.56 11.37
C HIS A 222 19.68 14.38 12.65
N LEU A 223 19.13 13.81 13.73
CA LEU A 223 18.81 14.52 14.96
C LEU A 223 20.09 15.03 15.67
N SER A 224 19.97 16.16 16.36
CA SER A 224 21.00 16.65 17.29
C SER A 224 20.83 16.06 18.69
N SER A 225 19.61 15.68 19.08
CA SER A 225 19.29 15.04 20.36
C SER A 225 18.13 14.06 20.21
N GLN A 226 18.10 13.05 21.09
CA GLN A 226 17.09 12.01 21.17
C GLN A 226 16.57 12.01 22.62
N ASP A 227 15.38 12.56 22.82
CA ASP A 227 14.84 12.88 24.15
C ASP A 227 13.84 11.83 24.65
N VAL A 228 13.98 10.60 24.13
CA VAL A 228 13.13 9.43 24.46
C VAL A 228 13.97 8.16 24.57
N SER A 229 13.42 7.14 25.21
CA SER A 229 14.05 5.82 25.37
C SER A 229 13.27 4.70 24.69
N VAL A 230 13.95 3.61 24.30
CA VAL A 230 13.29 2.42 23.77
C VAL A 230 12.27 1.87 24.78
N GLY A 231 11.09 1.49 24.29
CA GLY A 231 9.96 1.03 25.11
C GLY A 231 9.05 2.15 25.62
N GLN A 232 9.44 3.42 25.48
CA GLN A 232 8.62 4.56 25.91
C GLN A 232 7.37 4.69 25.04
N SER A 233 6.20 4.78 25.68
CA SER A 233 4.96 5.17 25.00
C SER A 233 4.93 6.68 24.75
N VAL A 234 4.49 7.07 23.58
CA VAL A 234 4.42 8.48 23.14
C VAL A 234 3.05 8.78 22.54
N SER A 235 2.65 10.04 22.58
CA SER A 235 1.54 10.59 21.79
C SER A 235 2.10 11.51 20.69
N GLU A 236 1.23 11.97 19.79
CA GLU A 236 1.57 12.95 18.75
C GLU A 236 1.94 14.36 19.27
N LYS A 237 1.87 14.54 20.59
CA LYS A 237 2.27 15.75 21.33
C LYS A 237 3.58 15.56 22.09
N THR A 238 4.12 14.34 22.12
CA THR A 238 5.40 14.06 22.78
C THR A 238 6.55 14.57 21.92
N MET A 239 7.35 15.47 22.49
CA MET A 239 8.64 15.86 21.92
C MET A 239 9.61 14.69 22.03
N ILE A 240 10.24 14.32 20.93
CA ILE A 240 11.10 13.12 20.84
C ILE A 240 12.58 13.44 20.63
N GLY A 241 12.90 14.68 20.28
CA GLY A 241 14.27 15.11 20.03
C GLY A 241 14.31 16.44 19.31
N ARG A 242 15.45 16.72 18.70
CA ARG A 242 15.69 17.98 17.98
C ARG A 242 16.36 17.75 16.64
N VAL A 243 16.01 18.59 15.67
CA VAL A 243 16.67 18.66 14.36
C VAL A 243 18.16 18.90 14.55
N GLY A 244 18.96 18.30 13.68
CA GLY A 244 20.40 18.44 13.69
C GLY A 244 21.00 18.25 12.32
N ASN A 245 22.29 17.90 12.30
CA ASN A 245 23.06 17.63 11.09
C ASN A 245 23.95 16.39 11.26
N THR A 246 23.48 15.40 12.02
CA THR A 246 24.26 14.16 12.23
C THR A 246 24.09 13.21 11.05
N GLY A 247 25.01 12.25 10.87
CA GLY A 247 24.94 11.27 9.78
C GLY A 247 25.49 11.79 8.46
N GLY A 248 25.03 11.19 7.36
CA GLY A 248 25.39 11.58 5.99
C GLY A 248 24.62 12.80 5.48
N SER A 249 24.42 13.80 6.34
CA SER A 249 23.68 15.02 6.05
C SER A 249 24.61 16.13 5.56
N THR A 250 24.19 16.90 4.55
CA THR A 250 24.95 18.04 4.00
C THR A 250 24.62 19.37 4.66
N GLY A 251 23.55 19.43 5.46
CA GLY A 251 23.11 20.61 6.20
C GLY A 251 21.94 20.28 7.13
N PRO A 252 21.66 21.08 8.17
CA PRO A 252 20.62 20.74 9.13
C PRO A 252 19.25 20.57 8.47
N HIS A 253 18.57 19.45 8.74
CA HIS A 253 17.20 19.15 8.32
C HIS A 253 16.66 17.94 9.10
N LEU A 254 15.35 17.73 9.07
CA LEU A 254 14.74 16.48 9.54
C LEU A 254 14.47 15.55 8.37
N HIS A 255 15.14 14.42 8.32
CA HIS A 255 14.76 13.33 7.42
C HIS A 255 13.66 12.48 8.08
N TYR A 256 12.55 12.30 7.38
CA TYR A 256 11.35 11.65 7.89
C TYR A 256 10.85 10.54 6.96
N GLU A 257 10.50 9.39 7.55
CA GLU A 257 9.92 8.27 6.83
C GLU A 257 8.62 7.77 7.48
N GLN A 258 7.71 7.25 6.64
CA GLN A 258 6.59 6.41 7.06
C GLN A 258 6.80 5.02 6.48
N LYS A 259 6.74 3.98 7.31
CA LYS A 259 6.88 2.58 6.89
C LYS A 259 5.62 1.79 7.24
N LEU A 260 5.21 0.90 6.36
CA LEU A 260 4.16 -0.07 6.62
C LEU A 260 4.73 -1.47 6.41
N ASN A 261 4.69 -2.28 7.47
CA ASN A 261 5.21 -3.65 7.48
C ASN A 261 6.63 -3.73 6.87
N GLY A 262 7.50 -2.81 7.30
CA GLY A 262 8.89 -2.71 6.87
C GLY A 262 9.13 -1.97 5.54
N SER A 263 8.08 -1.70 4.74
CA SER A 263 8.21 -1.03 3.44
C SER A 263 7.97 0.48 3.54
N VAL A 264 8.90 1.29 3.01
CA VAL A 264 8.78 2.76 3.01
C VAL A 264 7.66 3.21 2.07
N GLN A 265 6.71 3.96 2.62
CA GLN A 265 5.54 4.48 1.91
C GLN A 265 5.75 5.94 1.54
N ARG A 266 4.99 6.41 0.54
CA ARG A 266 4.89 7.85 0.29
C ARG A 266 4.34 8.54 1.54
N VAL A 267 5.09 9.51 2.05
CA VAL A 267 4.74 10.30 3.21
C VAL A 267 3.49 11.13 2.91
N THR A 268 2.49 10.99 3.77
CA THR A 268 1.31 11.86 3.79
C THR A 268 1.01 12.30 5.22
N PHE A 269 0.44 13.49 5.40
CA PHE A 269 0.06 14.01 6.71
C PHE A 269 -1.40 14.46 6.73
N ARG A 270 -1.93 14.65 7.94
CA ARG A 270 -3.28 15.18 8.16
C ARG A 270 -3.44 16.61 7.66
N ASP A 271 -2.46 17.46 7.90
CA ASP A 271 -2.53 18.91 7.59
C ASP A 271 -1.99 19.27 6.19
N GLY A 272 -1.71 18.27 5.35
CA GLY A 272 -1.23 18.48 3.98
C GLY A 272 -0.12 17.52 3.59
N ASN A 273 -0.01 17.26 2.28
CA ASN A 273 0.95 16.30 1.75
C ASN A 273 2.11 17.01 1.03
N PRO A 274 3.34 16.47 1.13
CA PRO A 274 4.45 16.91 0.29
C PRO A 274 4.11 16.77 -1.20
N THR A 275 4.71 17.62 -2.03
CA THR A 275 4.75 17.40 -3.47
C THR A 275 5.83 16.38 -3.76
N TYR A 276 5.48 15.28 -4.43
CA TYR A 276 6.48 14.30 -4.86
C TYR A 276 7.29 14.82 -6.05
N TRP A 277 8.61 14.82 -5.87
CA TRP A 277 9.60 15.39 -6.79
C TRP A 277 9.55 16.93 -6.85
N GLY A 278 9.43 17.55 -5.69
CA GLY A 278 9.42 19.01 -5.54
C GLY A 278 9.44 19.42 -4.08
N THR A 279 9.23 20.72 -3.85
CA THR A 279 9.14 21.31 -2.52
C THR A 279 7.75 21.89 -2.29
N ARG A 280 7.32 21.90 -1.02
CA ARG A 280 6.06 22.52 -0.60
C ARG A 280 6.12 22.89 0.88
N ASN A 281 5.66 24.09 1.21
CA ASN A 281 5.45 24.48 2.61
C ASN A 281 4.22 23.76 3.20
N LEU A 282 4.43 23.12 4.35
CA LEU A 282 3.39 22.45 5.12
C LEU A 282 3.26 23.12 6.48
N ALA A 283 2.02 23.42 6.89
CA ALA A 283 1.73 24.11 8.14
C ALA A 283 1.03 23.16 9.12
N ARG A 284 1.50 23.08 10.36
CA ARG A 284 0.82 22.33 11.43
C ARG A 284 -0.13 23.26 12.16
N SER A 285 -1.38 23.31 11.72
CA SER A 285 -2.40 24.20 12.28
C SER A 285 -3.37 23.53 13.24
N THR A 286 -3.35 22.19 13.34
CA THR A 286 -4.29 21.44 14.19
C THR A 286 -3.59 20.38 15.05
N ASN A 287 -4.32 19.90 16.08
CA ASN A 287 -3.84 18.95 17.09
C ASN A 287 -2.48 19.30 17.72
N CYS A 288 -2.45 20.50 18.28
CA CYS A 288 -1.29 21.13 18.88
C CYS A 288 -0.98 20.53 20.27
N PRO A 289 0.30 20.40 20.67
CA PRO A 289 0.69 20.08 22.03
C PRO A 289 -0.06 20.92 23.06
#